data_AF-A0A8T2KCY5-F1
#
_entry.id   AF-A0A8T2KCY5-F1
#
_cell.length_a   1.000
_cell.length_b   1.000
_cell.length_c   1.000
_cell.angle_alpha   90.00
_cell.angle_beta   90.00
_cell.angle_gamma   90.00
#
_symmetry.space_group_name_H-M   'P 1'
#
loop_
_entity.id
_entity.type
_entity.pdbx_description
1 polymer ?
#
loop_
_entity_poly.entity_id
_entity_poly.type
_entity_poly.pdbx_seq_one_letter_code
_entity_poly.pdbx_strand_id
1 'polypeptide(L)'
;MACPVKTFVFFDLEATGLSQDLPKVTEICLVAVHISSLENPVTDEAGNVQLPRVLDKLCLCVDPRKTIMEKASSITGLSNKNLDDCEKRPFDLNIIQLIKEFVNRQSQPVCLVAHNGIFYDFPLLKAEFQQQRDDLPTHVLCLDSLKAFRTLDQEDSRLSESPCLLLMGYELAQPCRMRLGKQP
;
A
#
# COMPACT_ATOMS: atom_id res chain seq x y z
N MET A 1 -23.91 -1.69 10.16
CA MET A 1 -22.83 -0.77 10.57
C MET A 1 -21.52 -1.35 10.11
N ALA A 2 -20.74 -0.64 9.30
CA ALA A 2 -19.40 -1.10 8.94
C ALA A 2 -18.50 -1.01 10.18
N CYS A 3 -17.76 -2.06 10.50
CA CYS A 3 -16.76 -1.99 11.57
C CYS A 3 -15.64 -1.04 11.12
N PRO A 4 -15.16 -0.14 12.01
CA PRO A 4 -14.06 0.76 11.68
C PRO A 4 -12.78 -0.04 11.43
N VAL A 5 -11.96 0.43 10.49
CA VAL A 5 -10.65 -0.16 10.19
C VAL A 5 -9.81 -0.21 11.46
N LYS A 6 -9.17 -1.36 11.71
CA LYS A 6 -8.31 -1.56 12.90
C LYS A 6 -6.83 -1.51 12.56
N THR A 7 -6.45 -1.94 11.36
CA THR A 7 -5.05 -1.91 10.93
C THR A 7 -4.94 -1.29 9.55
N PHE A 8 -3.98 -0.37 9.40
CA PHE A 8 -3.55 0.16 8.13
C PHE A 8 -2.25 -0.52 7.73
N VAL A 9 -2.21 -1.10 6.55
CA VAL A 9 -1.00 -1.70 5.98
C VAL A 9 -0.54 -0.79 4.85
N PHE A 10 0.44 0.05 5.17
CA PHE A 10 1.11 0.89 4.19
C PHE A 10 2.01 0.01 3.34
N PHE A 11 1.92 0.12 2.03
CA PHE A 11 2.79 -0.64 1.16
C PHE A 11 3.20 0.14 -0.08
N ASP A 12 4.31 -0.30 -0.65
CA ASP A 12 4.93 0.28 -1.83
C ASP A 12 5.55 -0.83 -2.68
N LEU A 13 5.55 -0.63 -3.99
CA LEU A 13 6.11 -1.58 -4.96
C LEU A 13 7.17 -0.92 -5.84
N GLU A 14 8.34 -1.53 -5.87
CA GLU A 14 9.28 -1.31 -6.96
C GLU A 14 9.01 -2.28 -8.09
N ALA A 15 9.20 -1.81 -9.33
CA ALA A 15 8.89 -2.60 -10.51
C ALA A 15 9.87 -2.36 -11.67
N THR A 16 9.75 -3.19 -12.71
CA THR A 16 10.59 -3.09 -13.91
C THR A 16 10.40 -1.80 -14.72
N GLY A 17 9.33 -1.04 -14.51
CA GLY A 17 8.95 0.11 -15.34
C GLY A 17 7.56 0.68 -14.98
N LEU A 18 7.01 1.54 -15.85
CA LEU A 18 5.69 2.18 -15.63
C LEU A 18 4.54 1.33 -16.20
N SER A 19 3.29 1.66 -15.84
CA SER A 19 2.09 0.88 -16.18
C SER A 19 1.90 0.60 -17.68
N GLN A 20 2.39 1.47 -18.56
CA GLN A 20 2.28 1.30 -20.02
C GLN A 20 3.08 0.09 -20.54
N ASP A 21 4.12 -0.31 -19.80
CA ASP A 21 5.06 -1.35 -20.22
C ASP A 21 4.71 -2.73 -19.67
N LEU A 22 3.53 -2.93 -19.04
CA LEU A 22 3.14 -4.14 -18.32
C LEU A 22 4.21 -4.55 -17.29
N PRO A 23 4.48 -3.72 -16.27
CA PRO A 23 5.59 -3.91 -15.37
C PRO A 23 5.43 -5.16 -14.49
N LYS A 24 6.55 -5.64 -13.97
CA LYS A 24 6.61 -6.74 -12.98
C LYS A 24 7.22 -6.22 -11.70
N VAL A 25 6.75 -6.72 -10.57
CA VAL A 25 7.29 -6.35 -9.26
C VAL A 25 8.75 -6.80 -9.16
N THR A 26 9.59 -5.97 -8.53
CA THR A 26 11.00 -6.25 -8.20
C THR A 26 11.25 -6.17 -6.70
N GLU A 27 10.45 -5.40 -5.97
CA GLU A 27 10.44 -5.35 -4.52
C GLU A 27 9.02 -5.05 -4.01
N ILE A 28 8.66 -5.63 -2.88
CA ILE A 28 7.45 -5.30 -2.14
C ILE A 28 7.80 -5.00 -0.69
N CYS A 29 7.28 -3.88 -0.17
CA CYS A 29 7.40 -3.50 1.22
C CYS A 29 6.02 -3.28 1.83
N LEU A 30 5.74 -3.89 2.98
CA LEU A 30 4.52 -3.70 3.77
C LEU A 30 4.88 -3.29 5.20
N VAL A 31 4.14 -2.32 5.73
CA VAL A 31 4.24 -1.84 7.11
C VAL A 31 2.84 -1.80 7.71
N ALA A 32 2.55 -2.70 8.65
CA ALA A 32 1.27 -2.76 9.34
C ALA A 32 1.30 -1.93 10.63
N VAL A 33 0.31 -1.06 10.79
CA VAL A 33 0.15 -0.17 11.94
C VAL A 33 -1.29 -0.23 12.43
N HIS A 34 -1.48 -0.54 13.72
CA HIS A 34 -2.79 -0.51 14.36
C HIS A 34 -3.28 0.95 14.51
N ILE A 35 -4.59 1.16 14.36
CA ILE A 35 -5.21 2.50 14.41
C ILE A 35 -4.88 3.28 15.70
N SER A 36 -4.76 2.59 16.83
CA SER A 36 -4.37 3.22 18.10
C SER A 36 -3.03 3.94 18.04
N SER A 37 -2.08 3.44 17.23
CA SER A 37 -0.77 4.08 17.07
C SER A 37 -0.83 5.31 16.15
N LEU A 38 -1.79 5.35 15.22
CA LEU A 38 -2.01 6.50 14.34
C LEU A 38 -2.80 7.61 15.05
N GLU A 39 -3.73 7.25 15.92
CA GLU A 39 -4.50 8.19 16.74
C GLU A 39 -3.68 8.80 17.89
N ASN A 40 -2.60 8.13 18.30
CA ASN A 40 -1.73 8.57 19.40
C ASN A 40 -0.26 8.65 18.92
N PRO A 41 0.07 9.57 18.00
CA PRO A 41 1.43 9.72 17.51
C PRO A 41 2.37 10.19 18.62
N VAL A 42 3.56 9.59 18.68
CA VAL A 42 4.63 10.02 19.59
C VAL A 42 5.49 11.06 18.87
N THR A 43 5.87 12.13 19.55
CA THR A 43 6.77 13.16 19.02
C THR A 43 8.13 13.11 19.70
N ASP A 44 9.19 13.50 19.00
CA ASP A 44 10.50 13.77 19.61
C ASP A 44 10.51 15.10 20.41
N GLU A 45 11.65 15.42 21.02
CA GLU A 45 11.85 16.68 21.76
C GLU A 45 11.73 17.92 20.86
N ALA A 46 11.93 17.77 19.54
CA ALA A 46 11.77 18.82 18.55
C ALA A 46 10.33 18.94 18.00
N GLY A 47 9.40 18.11 18.49
CA GLY A 47 8.00 18.09 18.06
C GLY A 47 7.74 17.35 16.76
N ASN A 48 8.72 16.62 16.21
CA ASN A 48 8.53 15.84 14.99
C ASN A 48 7.80 14.53 15.32
N VAL A 49 6.80 14.18 14.51
CA VAL A 49 6.11 12.89 14.61
C VAL A 49 7.08 11.76 14.33
N GLN A 50 7.19 10.81 15.25
CA GLN A 50 7.97 9.60 15.11
C GLN A 50 7.14 8.46 14.53
N LEU A 51 7.83 7.49 13.92
CA LEU A 51 7.20 6.23 13.53
C LEU A 51 6.68 5.49 14.77
N PRO A 52 5.49 4.87 14.69
CA PRO A 52 4.99 3.98 15.73
C PRO A 52 6.01 2.93 16.14
N ARG A 53 6.24 2.76 17.45
CA ARG A 53 7.17 1.74 17.96
C ARG A 53 6.69 0.31 17.71
N VAL A 54 5.37 0.12 17.77
CA VAL A 54 4.70 -1.15 17.51
C VAL A 54 4.19 -1.13 16.08
N LEU A 55 4.89 -1.85 15.21
CA LEU A 55 4.55 -2.08 13.81
C LEU A 55 5.11 -3.44 13.38
N ASP A 56 4.50 -4.04 12.37
CA ASP A 56 5.03 -5.23 11.69
C ASP A 56 5.54 -4.81 10.30
N LYS A 57 6.64 -5.42 9.84
CA LYS A 57 7.21 -5.14 8.51
C LYS A 57 7.47 -6.42 7.72
N LEU A 58 7.22 -6.37 6.42
CA LEU A 58 7.63 -7.37 5.44
C LEU A 58 8.28 -6.65 4.26
N CYS A 59 9.51 -7.00 3.92
CA CYS A 59 10.19 -6.46 2.74
C CYS A 59 10.84 -7.61 1.96
N LEU A 60 10.51 -7.75 0.68
CA LEU A 60 10.94 -8.86 -0.16
C LEU A 60 11.34 -8.35 -1.54
N CYS A 61 12.58 -8.60 -1.94
CA CYS A 61 13.00 -8.46 -3.35
C CYS A 61 12.65 -9.73 -4.12
N VAL A 62 12.23 -9.58 -5.38
CA VAL A 62 11.79 -10.66 -6.26
C VAL A 62 12.47 -10.58 -7.61
N ASP A 63 12.70 -11.73 -8.25
CA ASP A 63 13.09 -11.76 -9.66
C ASP A 63 11.87 -11.48 -10.55
N PRO A 64 11.82 -10.37 -11.29
CA PRO A 64 10.69 -10.03 -12.14
C PRO A 64 10.51 -10.98 -13.34
N ARG A 65 11.52 -11.81 -13.67
CA ARG A 65 11.60 -12.61 -14.91
C ARG A 65 11.35 -11.76 -16.16
N LYS A 66 11.77 -10.49 -16.08
CA LYS A 66 11.63 -9.47 -17.10
C LYS A 66 12.74 -8.44 -16.93
N THR A 67 13.25 -7.92 -18.04
CA THR A 67 14.26 -6.86 -18.01
C THR A 67 13.74 -5.63 -17.27
N ILE A 68 14.53 -5.15 -16.30
CA ILE A 68 14.29 -3.89 -15.60
C ILE A 68 14.78 -2.74 -16.49
N MET A 69 13.92 -1.76 -16.75
CA MET A 69 14.27 -0.59 -17.54
C MET A 69 15.37 0.21 -16.85
N GLU A 70 16.29 0.79 -17.62
CA GLU A 70 17.43 1.56 -17.10
C GLU A 70 16.98 2.67 -16.14
N LYS A 71 15.90 3.38 -16.46
CA LYS A 71 15.34 4.41 -15.59
C LYS A 71 14.82 3.84 -14.26
N ALA A 72 14.14 2.70 -14.28
CA ALA A 72 13.68 2.03 -13.07
C ALA A 72 14.87 1.53 -12.24
N SER A 73 15.88 0.94 -12.89
CA SER A 73 17.11 0.50 -12.21
C SER A 73 17.87 1.67 -11.57
N SER A 74 17.91 2.82 -12.23
CA SER A 74 18.59 4.02 -11.71
C SER A 74 17.91 4.61 -10.48
N ILE A 75 16.58 4.55 -10.40
CA ILE A 75 15.80 5.10 -9.28
C ILE A 75 15.84 4.15 -8.07
N THR A 76 15.69 2.84 -8.33
CA THR A 76 15.50 1.83 -7.29
C THR A 76 16.82 1.20 -6.81
N GLY A 77 17.87 1.27 -7.63
CA GLY A 77 19.10 0.51 -7.41
C GLY A 77 18.95 -1.00 -7.68
N LEU A 78 17.79 -1.47 -8.12
CA LEU A 78 17.55 -2.87 -8.47
C LEU A 78 17.91 -3.14 -9.92
N SER A 79 18.56 -4.26 -10.19
CA SER A 79 18.89 -4.70 -11.54
C SER A 79 18.68 -6.20 -11.66
N ASN A 80 18.44 -6.71 -12.87
CA ASN A 80 18.34 -8.16 -13.06
C ASN A 80 19.58 -8.88 -12.53
N LYS A 81 20.76 -8.27 -12.70
CA LYS A 81 22.03 -8.80 -12.20
C LYS A 81 22.05 -8.95 -10.68
N ASN A 82 21.75 -7.90 -9.91
CA ASN A 82 21.87 -8.00 -8.44
C ASN A 82 20.79 -8.90 -7.81
N LEU A 83 19.61 -8.97 -8.42
CA LEU A 83 18.56 -9.89 -8.02
C LEU A 83 18.96 -11.34 -8.29
N ASP A 84 19.57 -11.62 -9.44
CA ASP A 84 20.10 -12.93 -9.83
C ASP A 84 21.31 -13.36 -8.98
N ASP A 85 22.28 -12.45 -8.78
CA ASP A 85 23.47 -12.68 -7.93
C ASP A 85 23.07 -13.07 -6.49
N CYS A 86 21.92 -12.59 -6.01
CA CYS A 86 21.39 -12.92 -4.69
C CYS A 86 20.35 -14.07 -4.71
N GLU A 87 20.15 -14.71 -5.86
CA GLU A 87 19.23 -15.81 -6.10
C GLU A 87 17.78 -15.49 -5.67
N LYS A 88 17.30 -14.28 -5.99
CA LYS A 88 15.92 -13.91 -5.67
C LYS A 88 14.96 -14.82 -6.43
N ARG A 89 13.91 -15.25 -5.73
CA ARG A 89 12.83 -16.05 -6.31
C ARG A 89 11.85 -15.15 -7.06
N PRO A 90 11.16 -15.66 -8.08
CA PRO A 90 10.11 -14.89 -8.74
C PRO A 90 8.92 -14.67 -7.81
N PHE A 91 8.00 -13.78 -8.22
CA PHE A 91 6.70 -13.64 -7.57
C PHE A 91 5.90 -14.94 -7.71
N ASP A 92 5.92 -15.77 -6.66
CA ASP A 92 5.37 -17.12 -6.63
C ASP A 92 4.31 -17.30 -5.52
N LEU A 93 3.76 -18.51 -5.42
CA LEU A 93 2.75 -18.85 -4.42
C LEU A 93 3.23 -18.69 -2.97
N ASN A 94 4.54 -18.82 -2.71
CA ASN A 94 5.06 -18.63 -1.35
C ASN A 94 4.99 -17.17 -0.94
N ILE A 95 5.32 -16.25 -1.86
CA ILE A 95 5.19 -14.81 -1.62
C ILE A 95 3.73 -14.41 -1.42
N ILE A 96 2.81 -14.96 -2.22
CA ILE A 96 1.37 -14.75 -2.03
C ILE A 96 0.92 -15.21 -0.66
N GLN A 97 1.34 -16.41 -0.25
CA GLN A 97 1.01 -16.94 1.07
C GLN A 97 1.60 -16.08 2.19
N LEU A 98 2.84 -15.60 2.06
CA LEU A 98 3.46 -14.69 3.03
C LEU A 98 2.68 -13.38 3.17
N ILE A 99 2.27 -12.76 2.06
CA ILE A 99 1.48 -11.52 2.09
C ILE A 99 0.13 -11.77 2.77
N LYS A 100 -0.55 -12.88 2.42
CA LYS A 100 -1.83 -13.25 3.03
C LYS A 100 -1.72 -13.49 4.53
N GLU A 101 -0.73 -14.26 4.98
CA GLU A 101 -0.51 -14.51 6.40
C GLU A 101 -0.07 -13.26 7.16
N PHE A 102 0.73 -12.40 6.53
CA PHE A 102 1.09 -11.10 7.07
C PHE A 102 -0.17 -10.25 7.33
N VAL A 103 -1.10 -10.21 6.37
CA VAL A 103 -2.38 -9.49 6.50
C VAL A 103 -3.32 -10.16 7.52
N ASN A 104 -3.42 -11.49 7.52
CA ASN A 104 -4.30 -12.26 8.41
C ASN A 104 -3.89 -12.13 9.89
N ARG A 105 -2.59 -11.95 10.16
CA ARG A 105 -2.07 -11.70 11.51
C ARG A 105 -2.57 -10.38 12.12
N GLN A 106 -2.98 -9.43 11.28
CA GLN A 106 -3.37 -8.09 11.71
C GLN A 106 -4.80 -8.04 12.26
N SER A 107 -5.07 -7.04 13.12
CA SER A 107 -6.42 -6.79 13.63
C SER A 107 -7.33 -6.33 12.49
N GLN A 108 -8.40 -7.07 12.25
CA GLN A 108 -9.38 -6.82 11.18
C GLN A 108 -10.42 -5.77 11.58
N PRO A 109 -11.02 -5.03 10.62
CA PRO A 109 -10.69 -5.01 9.19
C PRO A 109 -9.36 -4.32 8.88
N VAL A 110 -8.65 -4.84 7.87
CA VAL A 110 -7.40 -4.26 7.33
C VAL A 110 -7.69 -3.34 6.15
N CYS A 111 -7.00 -2.20 6.08
CA CYS A 111 -6.96 -1.32 4.92
C CYS A 111 -5.53 -1.20 4.37
N LEU A 112 -5.33 -1.60 3.11
CA LEU A 112 -4.09 -1.38 2.38
C LEU A 112 -4.01 0.10 1.94
N VAL A 113 -2.86 0.72 2.18
CA VAL A 113 -2.60 2.13 1.84
C VAL A 113 -1.41 2.20 0.91
N ALA A 114 -1.59 2.79 -0.27
CA ALA A 114 -0.52 3.04 -1.23
C ALA A 114 -0.68 4.42 -1.87
N HIS A 115 0.44 5.06 -2.20
CA HIS A 115 0.44 6.41 -2.78
C HIS A 115 0.28 6.33 -4.29
N ASN A 116 -0.78 6.94 -4.85
CA ASN A 116 -1.17 6.72 -6.25
C ASN A 116 -1.54 5.25 -6.54
N GLY A 117 -1.91 4.50 -5.50
CA GLY A 117 -2.14 3.05 -5.58
C GLY A 117 -3.25 2.65 -6.54
N ILE A 118 -4.27 3.49 -6.76
CA ILE A 118 -5.35 3.19 -7.74
C ILE A 118 -4.82 3.03 -9.15
N PHE A 119 -3.79 3.79 -9.50
CA PHE A 119 -3.24 3.84 -10.85
C PHE A 119 -1.95 3.02 -11.02
N TYR A 120 -1.41 2.47 -9.93
CA TYR A 120 -0.13 1.76 -9.96
C TYR A 120 -0.12 0.51 -9.06
N ASP A 121 0.01 0.68 -7.75
CA ASP A 121 0.31 -0.43 -6.83
C ASP A 121 -0.79 -1.48 -6.74
N PHE A 122 -2.05 -1.06 -6.58
CA PHE A 122 -3.16 -2.00 -6.46
C PHE A 122 -3.37 -2.85 -7.72
N PRO A 123 -3.44 -2.28 -8.95
CA PRO A 123 -3.59 -3.10 -10.15
C PRO A 123 -2.35 -3.96 -10.43
N LEU A 124 -1.14 -3.48 -10.11
CA LEU A 124 0.08 -4.27 -10.28
C LEU A 124 0.11 -5.47 -9.33
N LEU A 125 -0.12 -5.25 -8.03
CA LEU A 125 -0.18 -6.33 -7.04
C LEU A 125 -1.25 -7.37 -7.41
N LYS A 126 -2.43 -6.90 -7.84
CA LYS A 126 -3.51 -7.77 -8.30
C LYS A 126 -3.08 -8.60 -9.52
N ALA A 127 -2.40 -7.99 -10.48
CA ALA A 127 -1.92 -8.71 -11.67
C ALA A 127 -0.92 -9.81 -11.31
N GLU A 128 -0.06 -9.62 -10.29
CA GLU A 128 0.83 -10.68 -9.82
C GLU A 128 0.09 -11.84 -9.13
N PHE A 129 -0.92 -11.53 -8.30
CA PHE A 129 -1.78 -12.55 -7.71
C PHE A 129 -2.53 -13.35 -8.77
N GLN A 130 -3.13 -12.67 -9.74
CA GLN A 130 -3.91 -13.30 -10.81
C GLN A 130 -3.07 -14.21 -11.71
N GLN A 131 -1.80 -13.87 -11.95
CA GLN A 131 -0.88 -14.76 -12.68
C GLN A 131 -0.66 -16.10 -11.97
N GLN A 132 -0.71 -16.11 -10.64
CA GLN A 132 -0.63 -17.33 -9.83
C GLN A 132 -2.01 -17.97 -9.60
N ARG A 133 -3.07 -17.48 -10.28
CA ARG A 133 -4.46 -17.91 -10.12
C ARG A 133 -4.98 -17.73 -8.70
N ASP A 134 -4.55 -16.66 -8.04
CA ASP A 134 -4.96 -16.30 -6.70
C ASP A 134 -5.49 -14.84 -6.66
N ASP A 135 -6.04 -14.43 -5.52
CA ASP A 135 -6.55 -13.08 -5.27
C ASP A 135 -6.29 -12.63 -3.83
N LEU A 136 -6.32 -11.32 -3.61
CA LEU A 136 -6.28 -10.74 -2.27
C LEU A 136 -7.55 -11.13 -1.49
N PRO A 137 -7.48 -11.26 -0.15
CA PRO A 137 -8.66 -11.60 0.63
C PRO A 137 -9.78 -10.56 0.45
N THR A 138 -11.01 -11.02 0.21
CA THR A 138 -12.16 -10.17 -0.16
C THR A 138 -12.59 -9.16 0.91
N HIS A 139 -12.11 -9.30 2.13
CA HIS A 139 -12.39 -8.42 3.26
C HIS A 139 -11.37 -7.28 3.41
N VAL A 140 -10.28 -7.29 2.62
CA VAL A 140 -9.26 -6.23 2.63
C VAL A 140 -9.80 -5.00 1.90
N LEU A 141 -9.65 -3.85 2.54
CA LEU A 141 -10.00 -2.54 1.99
C LEU A 141 -8.76 -1.89 1.37
N CYS A 142 -8.95 -0.93 0.47
CA CYS A 142 -7.85 -0.16 -0.13
C CYS A 142 -8.12 1.35 -0.01
N LEU A 143 -7.06 2.13 0.25
CA LEU A 143 -7.07 3.59 0.32
C LEU A 143 -5.88 4.16 -0.47
N ASP A 144 -6.17 5.07 -1.40
CA ASP A 144 -5.16 5.80 -2.15
C ASP A 144 -4.76 7.07 -1.37
N SER A 145 -3.54 7.09 -0.84
CA SER A 145 -3.12 8.22 0.00
C SER A 145 -2.98 9.52 -0.79
N LEU A 146 -2.67 9.47 -2.09
CA LEU A 146 -2.58 10.68 -2.91
C LEU A 146 -3.95 11.36 -3.02
N LYS A 147 -5.02 10.57 -3.20
CA LYS A 147 -6.39 11.11 -3.18
C LYS A 147 -6.77 11.60 -1.79
N ALA A 148 -6.45 10.84 -0.74
CA ALA A 148 -6.76 11.21 0.64
C ALA A 148 -6.12 12.56 1.02
N PHE A 149 -4.82 12.74 0.76
CA PHE A 149 -4.13 13.99 1.05
C PHE A 149 -4.70 15.17 0.26
N ARG A 150 -4.99 14.99 -1.04
CA ARG A 150 -5.65 16.04 -1.84
C ARG A 150 -7.00 16.47 -1.26
N THR A 151 -7.76 15.55 -0.69
CA THR A 151 -9.03 15.89 -0.02
C THR A 151 -8.78 16.67 1.26
N LEU A 152 -7.84 16.23 2.10
CA LEU A 152 -7.50 16.91 3.35
C LEU A 152 -6.99 18.34 3.10
N ASP A 153 -6.11 18.53 2.12
CA ASP A 153 -5.59 19.87 1.77
C ASP A 153 -6.72 20.82 1.30
N GLN A 154 -7.69 20.30 0.54
CA GLN A 154 -8.85 21.08 0.10
C GLN A 154 -9.76 21.45 1.27
N GLU A 155 -9.94 20.56 2.23
CA GLU A 155 -10.73 20.84 3.43
C GLU A 155 -10.05 21.87 4.32
N ASP A 156 -8.74 21.76 4.54
CA ASP A 156 -7.96 22.72 5.32
C ASP A 156 -7.98 24.12 4.69
N SER A 157 -7.84 24.21 3.35
CA SER A 157 -7.97 25.48 2.64
C SER A 157 -9.35 26.13 2.84
N ARG A 158 -10.44 25.35 2.89
CA ARG A 158 -11.80 25.85 3.10
C ARG A 158 -12.05 26.28 4.56
N LEU A 159 -11.42 25.61 5.52
CA LEU A 159 -11.46 26.00 6.93
C LEU A 159 -10.65 27.28 7.19
N SER A 160 -9.55 27.49 6.45
CA SER A 160 -8.76 28.72 6.53
C SER A 160 -9.46 29.96 5.94
N GLU A 161 -10.46 29.76 5.07
CA GLU A 161 -11.27 30.83 4.44
C GLU A 161 -12.60 31.12 5.16
N SER A 162 -12.94 30.39 6.23
CA SER A 162 -14.18 30.61 7.01
C SER A 162 -13.89 30.71 8.52
N PRO A 163 -13.97 31.89 9.15
CA PRO A 163 -13.82 31.98 10.59
C PRO A 163 -15.08 31.44 11.27
N CYS A 164 -14.92 30.28 11.92
CA CYS A 164 -15.80 29.70 12.92
C CYS A 164 -17.09 29.03 12.42
N LEU A 165 -17.14 27.70 12.48
CA LEU A 165 -18.25 26.97 13.09
C LEU A 165 -17.83 25.53 13.45
N LEU A 166 -18.20 25.18 14.68
CA LEU A 166 -17.94 23.95 15.41
C LEU A 166 -18.16 22.64 14.62
N LEU A 167 -17.28 21.68 14.91
CA LEU A 167 -17.55 20.26 15.18
C LEU A 167 -18.88 19.71 14.64
N MET A 168 -18.83 18.82 13.63
CA MET A 168 -19.59 17.56 13.60
C MET A 168 -19.04 16.58 12.55
N GLY A 169 -18.68 15.37 13.01
CA GLY A 169 -18.78 14.10 12.28
C GLY A 169 -18.04 13.99 10.94
N TYR A 170 -16.75 13.62 10.98
CA TYR A 170 -16.00 13.32 9.76
C TYR A 170 -16.19 11.85 9.32
N GLU A 171 -16.91 11.67 8.22
CA GLU A 171 -16.96 10.44 7.43
C GLU A 171 -15.72 10.42 6.51
N LEU A 172 -14.55 10.13 7.08
CA LEU A 172 -13.30 10.02 6.34
C LEU A 172 -13.39 8.88 5.32
N ALA A 173 -13.14 9.23 4.04
CA ALA A 173 -12.82 8.34 2.93
C ALA A 173 -13.60 7.02 2.88
N GLN A 174 -14.66 6.96 2.07
CA GLN A 174 -15.29 5.68 1.74
C GLN A 174 -14.20 4.70 1.28
N PRO A 175 -14.00 3.58 2.00
CA PRO A 175 -13.09 2.54 1.56
C PRO A 175 -13.54 2.08 0.18
N CYS A 176 -12.68 2.21 -0.82
CA CYS A 176 -12.96 1.62 -2.12
C CYS A 176 -12.97 0.11 -1.94
N ARG A 177 -14.16 -0.48 -1.80
CA ARG A 177 -14.32 -1.92 -2.07
C ARG A 177 -13.92 -2.14 -3.52
N MET A 178 -12.95 -3.01 -3.76
CA MET A 178 -12.71 -3.58 -5.07
C MET A 178 -14.00 -4.27 -5.54
N ARG A 179 -14.87 -3.53 -6.26
CA ARG A 179 -16.01 -4.12 -6.96
C ARG A 179 -15.45 -4.79 -8.20
N LEU A 180 -15.25 -6.09 -8.11
CA LEU A 180 -14.93 -6.96 -9.23
C LEU A 180 -16.10 -6.96 -10.20
N GLY A 181 -15.98 -6.21 -11.29
CA GLY A 181 -16.80 -6.42 -12.47
C GLY A 181 -16.47 -7.79 -13.05
N LYS A 182 -17.36 -8.77 -12.84
CA LYS A 182 -17.47 -9.89 -13.78
C LYS A 182 -18.15 -9.35 -15.02
N GLN A 183 -17.47 -9.39 -16.16
CA GLN A 183 -18.11 -9.30 -17.47
C GLN A 183 -17.44 -10.32 -18.41
N PRO A 184 -18.20 -10.78 -19.43
CA PRO A 184 -18.43 -12.19 -19.75
C PRO A 184 -17.31 -12.89 -20.53
#